data_AF-A0A7J5UJX8-F1
#
_entry.id   AF-A0A7J5UJX8-F1
#
_cell.length_a   1.000
_cell.length_b   1.000
_cell.length_c   1.000
_cell.angle_alpha   90.00
_cell.angle_beta   90.00
_cell.angle_gamma   90.00
#
_symmetry.space_group_name_H-M   'P 1'
#
loop_
_entity.id
_entity.type
_entity.pdbx_description
1 polymer ?
#
loop_
_entity_poly.entity_id
_entity_poly.type
_entity_poly.pdbx_seq_one_letter_code
_entity_poly.pdbx_strand_id
1 'polypeptide(L)' 'MSQTTAEYQVTGMTCDHCVRAVTQEVGAIAGVDDVAVDLATGRVTVRSSRPLGAEEMAAAIDEAGYQLTH' A
#
# COMPACT_ATOMS: atom_id res chain seq x y z
N MET A 1 8.94 -18.12 -10.25
CA MET A 1 7.81 -17.21 -9.96
C MET A 1 8.40 -15.82 -9.85
N SER A 2 8.02 -14.91 -10.73
CA SER A 2 8.60 -13.55 -10.77
C SER A 2 7.72 -12.64 -9.90
N GLN A 3 8.03 -12.56 -8.61
CA GLN A 3 7.42 -11.54 -7.74
C GLN A 3 8.22 -10.25 -7.83
N THR A 4 7.50 -9.13 -7.82
CA THR A 4 8.05 -7.79 -7.71
C THR A 4 7.73 -7.25 -6.32
N THR A 5 8.62 -6.40 -5.82
CA THR A 5 8.40 -5.61 -4.62
C THR A 5 8.44 -4.14 -4.98
N ALA A 6 7.43 -3.40 -4.55
CA ALA A 6 7.34 -1.96 -4.73
C ALA A 6 7.18 -1.28 -3.37
N GLU A 7 7.76 -0.10 -3.23
CA GLU A 7 7.69 0.70 -2.02
C GLU A 7 7.03 2.05 -2.33
N TYR A 8 6.22 2.52 -1.40
CA TYR A 8 5.38 3.70 -1.53
C TYR A 8 5.38 4.48 -0.22
N GLN A 9 5.37 5.82 -0.26
CA GLN A 9 5.13 6.63 0.93
C GLN A 9 3.69 7.13 1.01
N VAL A 10 3.08 6.91 2.17
CA VAL A 10 1.74 7.37 2.50
C VAL A 10 1.83 8.35 3.65
N THR A 11 1.13 9.47 3.51
CA THR A 11 1.05 10.50 4.56
C THR A 11 -0.34 10.52 5.19
N GLY A 12 -0.42 10.98 6.43
CA GLY A 12 -1.67 11.04 7.19
C GLY A 12 -1.96 9.81 8.07
N MET A 13 -1.21 8.71 7.92
CA MET A 13 -1.29 7.60 8.86
C MET A 13 -0.68 8.01 10.21
N THR A 14 -1.50 8.03 11.25
CA THR A 14 -1.08 8.41 12.62
C THR A 14 -1.43 7.35 13.66
N CYS A 15 -2.01 6.22 13.23
CA CYS A 15 -2.60 5.23 14.11
C CYS A 15 -2.52 3.81 13.55
N ASP A 16 -2.48 2.78 14.40
CA ASP A 16 -2.52 1.38 13.96
C ASP A 16 -3.79 1.02 13.17
N HIS A 17 -4.92 1.67 13.45
CA HIS A 17 -6.14 1.50 12.64
C HIS A 17 -5.96 2.02 11.21
N CYS A 18 -5.21 3.11 11.06
CA CYS A 18 -4.91 3.75 9.79
C CYS A 18 -4.10 2.78 8.91
N VAL A 19 -3.11 2.12 9.53
CA VAL A 19 -2.30 1.08 8.91
C VAL A 19 -3.15 -0.10 8.42
N ARG A 20 -4.07 -0.58 9.27
CA ARG A 20 -4.92 -1.73 8.92
C ARG A 20 -5.83 -1.43 7.74
N ALA A 21 -6.40 -0.23 7.67
CA ALA A 21 -7.22 0.20 6.54
C ALA A 21 -6.42 0.16 5.24
N VAL A 22 -5.26 0.83 5.19
CA VAL A 22 -4.39 0.84 4.00
C VAL A 22 -3.95 -0.57 3.61
N THR A 23 -3.58 -1.41 4.59
CA THR A 23 -3.16 -2.79 4.34
C THR A 23 -4.28 -3.62 3.71
N GLN A 24 -5.53 -3.43 4.16
CA GLN A 24 -6.69 -4.14 3.62
C GLN A 24 -6.99 -3.70 2.18
N GLU A 25 -7.07 -2.40 1.91
CA GLU A 25 -7.38 -1.89 0.57
C GLU A 25 -6.29 -2.25 -0.44
N VAL A 26 -5.01 -2.05 -0.07
CA VAL A 26 -3.89 -2.44 -0.94
C VAL A 26 -3.83 -3.96 -1.12
N GLY A 27 -4.11 -4.72 -0.07
CA GLY A 27 -4.18 -6.19 -0.12
C GLY A 27 -5.30 -6.72 -1.02
N ALA A 28 -6.34 -5.93 -1.27
CA ALA A 28 -7.44 -6.28 -2.17
C ALA A 28 -7.09 -6.12 -3.65
N ILE A 29 -5.98 -5.44 -3.98
CA ILE A 29 -5.53 -5.26 -5.37
C ILE A 29 -5.15 -6.62 -5.98
N ALA A 30 -5.72 -6.92 -7.15
CA ALA A 30 -5.49 -8.17 -7.84
C ALA A 30 -3.99 -8.37 -8.18
N GLY A 31 -3.42 -9.44 -7.65
CA GLY A 31 -2.02 -9.80 -7.83
C GLY A 31 -1.11 -9.40 -6.68
N VAL A 32 -1.63 -8.72 -5.65
CA VAL A 32 -0.93 -8.54 -4.37
C VAL A 32 -0.88 -9.85 -3.61
N ASP A 33 0.32 -10.21 -3.18
CA ASP A 33 0.58 -11.40 -2.36
C ASP A 33 0.76 -11.03 -0.89
N ASP A 34 1.34 -9.85 -0.61
CA ASP A 34 1.70 -9.43 0.75
C ASP A 34 1.88 -7.91 0.83
N VAL A 35 1.52 -7.32 1.97
CA VAL A 35 1.58 -5.88 2.23
C VAL A 35 2.15 -5.65 3.62
N ALA A 36 3.23 -4.86 3.70
CA ALA A 36 3.85 -4.45 4.95
C ALA A 36 3.83 -2.93 5.06
N VAL A 37 3.36 -2.41 6.19
CA VAL A 37 3.29 -0.97 6.44
C VAL A 37 4.12 -0.63 7.67
N ASP A 38 5.01 0.34 7.52
CA ASP A 38 5.80 0.93 8.58
C ASP A 38 5.23 2.31 8.93
N LEU A 39 4.51 2.37 10.06
CA LEU A 39 3.92 3.61 10.57
C LEU A 39 4.99 4.61 11.03
N ALA A 40 6.16 4.15 11.49
CA ALA A 40 7.21 5.04 11.98
C ALA A 40 7.83 5.85 10.84
N THR A 41 7.87 5.28 9.63
CA THR A 41 8.43 5.95 8.44
C THR A 41 7.37 6.35 7.40
N GLY A 42 6.12 5.90 7.56
CA GLY A 42 5.05 6.09 6.57
C GLY A 42 5.26 5.26 5.30
N ARG A 43 6.08 4.20 5.35
CA ARG A 43 6.42 3.37 4.19
C ARG A 43 5.46 2.20 4.04
N VAL A 44 4.99 1.97 2.83
CA VAL A 44 4.18 0.82 2.44
C VAL A 44 4.97 0.00 1.43
N THR A 45 5.28 -1.24 1.80
CA THR A 45 5.97 -2.21 0.95
C THR A 45 4.96 -3.23 0.47
N VAL A 46 4.86 -3.41 -0.84
CA VAL A 46 3.90 -4.30 -1.47
C VAL A 46 4.65 -5.34 -2.28
N ARG A 47 4.36 -6.61 -2.03
CA ARG A 47 4.81 -7.73 -2.85
C ARG A 47 3.66 -8.20 -3.71
N SER A 48 3.93 -8.31 -5.01
CA SER A 48 2.94 -8.67 -5.99
C SER A 48 3.52 -9.54 -7.10
N SER A 49 2.67 -10.37 -7.68
CA SER A 49 2.95 -11.22 -8.83
C SER A 49 3.09 -10.46 -10.15
N ARG A 50 2.72 -9.17 -10.16
CA ARG A 50 2.87 -8.23 -11.28
C ARG A 50 3.25 -6.84 -10.79
N PRO A 51 3.85 -5.98 -11.62
CA PRO A 51 3.98 -4.56 -11.31
C PRO A 51 2.61 -3.94 -11.05
N LEU A 52 2.48 -3.21 -9.94
CA LEU A 52 1.29 -2.41 -9.64
C LEU A 52 1.52 -1.00 -10.16
N GLY A 53 0.54 -0.47 -10.88
CA GLY A 53 0.58 0.91 -11.32
C GLY A 53 0.46 1.86 -10.13
N ALA A 54 1.08 3.04 -10.24
CA ALA A 54 0.90 4.11 -9.25
C ALA A 54 -0.58 4.51 -9.11
N GLU A 55 -1.36 4.44 -10.19
CA GLU A 55 -2.80 4.73 -10.18
C GLU A 55 -3.60 3.70 -9.36
N GLU A 56 -3.29 2.41 -9.47
CA GLU A 56 -3.97 1.35 -8.70
C GLU A 56 -3.68 1.50 -7.20
N MET A 57 -2.42 1.79 -6.87
CA MET A 57 -2.01 2.05 -5.49
C MET A 57 -2.64 3.32 -4.94
N ALA A 58 -2.66 4.40 -5.74
CA ALA A 58 -3.28 5.65 -5.34
C ALA A 58 -4.79 5.47 -5.09
N ALA A 59 -5.49 4.74 -5.95
CA ALA A 59 -6.91 4.45 -5.78
C ALA A 59 -7.19 3.68 -4.48
N ALA A 60 -6.44 2.61 -4.20
CA ALA A 60 -6.60 1.86 -2.96
C ALA A 60 -6.29 2.69 -1.70
N ILE A 61 -5.29 3.57 -1.77
CA ILE A 61 -4.92 4.46 -0.66
C ILE A 61 -5.96 5.57 -0.46
N ASP A 62 -6.54 6.10 -1.55
CA ASP A 62 -7.60 7.11 -1.53
C ASP A 62 -8.92 6.52 -0.99
N GLU A 63 -9.25 5.29 -1.35
CA GLU A 63 -10.39 4.54 -0.77
C GLU A 63 -10.22 4.31 0.74
N ALA A 64 -8.98 4.10 1.20
CA ALA A 64 -8.65 4.06 2.63
C ALA A 64 -8.72 5.45 3.32
N GLY A 65 -8.84 6.54 2.55
CA GLY A 65 -8.92 7.92 3.04
C GLY A 65 -7.57 8.60 3.26
N TYR A 66 -6.51 8.15 2.58
CA TYR A 66 -5.16 8.70 2.69
C TYR A 66 -4.61 9.13 1.34
N GLN A 67 -3.45 9.79 1.34
CA GLN A 67 -2.77 10.22 0.13
C GLN A 67 -1.42 9.51 -0.04
N LEU A 68 -1.25 8.91 -1.22
CA LEU A 68 0.04 8.48 -1.75
C LEU A 68 0.87 9.71 -2.13
N THR A 69 2.14 9.75 -1.71
CA THR A 69 2.99 10.95 -1.89
C THR A 69 4.21 10.72 -2.77
N HIS A 70 4.99 9.65 -2.58
CA HIS A 70 5.92 9.14 -3.58
C HIS A 70 6.52 7.79 -3.17
#